data_AF-A0A662PUX1-F1
#
_entry.id   AF-A0A662PUX1-F1
#
_cell.length_a   1.000
_cell.length_b   1.000
_cell.length_c   1.000
_cell.angle_alpha   90.00
_cell.angle_beta   90.00
_cell.angle_gamma   90.00
#
_symmetry.space_group_name_H-M   'P 1'
#
loop_
_entity.id
_entity.type
_entity.pdbx_description
1 polymer ?
#
loop_
_entity_poly.entity_id
_entity_poly.type
_entity_poly.pdbx_seq_one_letter_code
_entity_poly.pdbx_strand_id
1 'polypeptide(L)'
;MMSKTPEPTIEIQNVVASVTIDQKLDLTQIQKAFPETEYKPAQFPGLVFRLAKPKTATLIFSSGKMVCTGAKSEQESIKAVQTVVKLLEKEGFLIRHEPIIEIQNIVASI
;
A
#
# COMPACT_ATOMS: atom_id res chain seq x y z
N MET A 1 -3.17 24.29 44.58
CA MET A 1 -3.33 24.44 43.11
C MET A 1 -2.88 23.13 42.47
N MET A 2 -3.78 22.36 41.86
CA MET A 2 -3.38 21.16 41.11
C MET A 2 -2.85 21.58 39.75
N SER A 3 -1.57 21.32 39.47
CA SER A 3 -0.99 21.48 38.15
C SER A 3 -1.64 20.49 37.19
N LYS A 4 -2.36 20.98 36.17
CA LYS A 4 -2.79 20.13 35.06
C LYS A 4 -1.55 19.59 34.34
N THR A 5 -1.35 18.28 34.38
CA THR A 5 -0.36 17.61 33.53
C THR A 5 -0.78 17.83 32.08
N PRO A 6 0.12 18.21 31.15
CA PRO A 6 -0.23 18.37 29.74
C PRO A 6 -0.75 17.03 29.19
N GLU A 7 -1.84 17.10 28.42
CA GLU A 7 -2.40 15.91 27.77
C GLU A 7 -1.46 15.43 26.67
N PRO A 8 -1.18 14.12 26.59
CA PRO A 8 -0.31 13.57 25.55
C PRO A 8 -0.92 13.76 24.17
N THR A 9 -0.09 14.18 23.20
CA THR A 9 -0.50 14.31 21.80
C THR A 9 -0.08 13.05 21.03
N ILE A 10 -1.05 12.31 20.51
CA ILE A 10 -0.79 11.10 19.73
C ILE A 10 -0.71 11.48 18.24
N GLU A 11 0.40 11.13 17.58
CA GLU A 11 0.56 11.27 16.13
C GLU A 11 0.72 9.89 15.47
N ILE A 12 -0.09 9.60 14.44
CA ILE A 12 0.08 8.40 13.61
C ILE A 12 1.29 8.59 12.70
N GLN A 13 2.24 7.67 12.81
CA GLN A 13 3.47 7.65 12.02
C GLN A 13 3.38 6.72 10.81
N ASN A 14 2.61 5.62 10.92
CA ASN A 14 2.44 4.67 9.82
C ASN A 14 1.17 3.85 9.98
N VAL A 15 0.50 3.57 8.87
CA VAL A 15 -0.58 2.60 8.73
C VAL A 15 -0.14 1.55 7.72
N VAL A 16 -0.25 0.27 8.11
CA VAL A 16 -0.01 -0.88 7.25
C VAL A 16 -1.34 -1.52 6.92
N ALA A 17 -1.63 -1.70 5.64
CA ALA A 17 -2.84 -2.39 5.16
C ALA A 17 -2.46 -3.57 4.25
N SER A 18 -3.19 -4.66 4.37
CA SER A 18 -3.18 -5.74 3.38
C SER A 18 -4.31 -5.53 2.37
N VAL A 19 -4.12 -6.08 1.18
CA VAL A 19 -5.11 -6.03 0.10
C VAL A 19 -5.15 -7.38 -0.59
N THR A 20 -6.35 -7.82 -0.99
CA THR A 20 -6.53 -9.00 -1.85
C THR A 20 -7.43 -8.65 -3.02
N ILE A 21 -6.97 -8.95 -4.25
CA ILE A 21 -7.77 -8.81 -5.50
C ILE A 21 -8.18 -10.17 -6.10
N ASP A 22 -8.01 -11.26 -5.35
CA ASP A 22 -8.39 -12.66 -5.67
C ASP A 22 -8.10 -13.10 -7.12
N GLN A 23 -6.94 -12.71 -7.65
CA GLN A 23 -6.49 -13.11 -8.97
C GLN A 23 -4.96 -13.10 -9.06
N LYS A 24 -4.41 -13.90 -9.97
CA LYS A 24 -2.97 -13.85 -10.24
C LYS A 24 -2.60 -12.59 -11.02
N LEU A 25 -1.42 -12.07 -10.74
CA LEU A 25 -0.80 -10.94 -11.45
C LEU A 25 0.53 -11.36 -12.06
N ASP A 26 0.77 -10.97 -13.31
CA ASP A 26 2.07 -11.10 -13.94
C ASP A 26 2.94 -9.88 -13.59
N LEU A 27 3.75 -10.03 -12.54
CA LEU A 27 4.63 -8.97 -12.06
C LEU A 27 5.68 -8.55 -13.10
N THR A 28 6.05 -9.43 -14.02
CA THR A 28 6.99 -9.10 -15.11
C THR A 28 6.33 -8.18 -16.12
N GLN A 29 5.06 -8.41 -16.45
CA GLN A 29 4.30 -7.50 -17.30
C GLN A 29 4.04 -6.16 -16.59
N ILE A 30 3.71 -6.17 -15.30
CA ILE A 30 3.54 -4.93 -14.52
C ILE A 30 4.84 -4.11 -14.53
N GLN A 31 6.00 -4.73 -14.27
CA GLN A 31 7.30 -4.04 -14.33
C GLN A 31 7.60 -3.44 -15.71
N LYS A 32 7.16 -4.09 -16.80
CA LYS A 32 7.33 -3.55 -18.16
C LYS A 32 6.45 -2.32 -18.40
N ALA A 33 5.22 -2.32 -17.88
CA ALA A 33 4.30 -1.20 -17.98
C ALA A 33 4.71 -0.03 -17.06
N PHE A 34 5.32 -0.34 -15.91
CA PHE A 34 5.80 0.63 -14.92
C PHE A 34 7.30 0.46 -14.65
N PRO A 35 8.19 0.96 -15.53
CA PRO A 35 9.64 0.78 -15.41
C PRO A 35 10.25 1.34 -14.12
N GLU A 36 9.59 2.29 -13.46
CA GLU A 36 9.98 2.88 -12.18
C GLU A 36 9.76 1.97 -10.97
N THR A 37 8.99 0.89 -11.14
CA THR A 37 8.79 -0.10 -10.08
C THR A 37 10.04 -0.96 -9.89
N GLU A 38 10.17 -1.59 -8.72
CA GLU A 38 11.30 -2.46 -8.41
C GLU A 38 10.84 -3.92 -8.30
N TYR A 39 11.23 -4.75 -9.26
CA TYR A 39 10.97 -6.19 -9.23
C TYR A 39 12.24 -7.00 -9.50
N LYS A 40 12.76 -7.64 -8.44
CA LYS A 40 13.92 -8.54 -8.48
C LYS A 40 13.58 -9.83 -7.74
N PRO A 41 12.89 -10.80 -8.39
CA PRO A 41 12.31 -11.97 -7.72
C PRO A 41 13.34 -12.85 -6.98
N ALA A 42 14.60 -12.84 -7.41
CA ALA A 42 15.69 -13.53 -6.72
C ALA A 42 16.06 -12.91 -5.35
N GLN A 43 15.74 -11.62 -5.12
CA GLN A 43 16.02 -10.89 -3.88
C GLN A 43 14.76 -10.75 -3.02
N PHE A 44 13.61 -10.45 -3.66
CA PHE A 44 12.33 -10.28 -3.00
C PHE A 44 11.19 -10.69 -3.95
N PRO A 45 10.23 -11.54 -3.51
CA PRO A 45 9.22 -12.11 -4.40
C PRO A 45 8.12 -11.13 -4.83
N GLY A 46 8.03 -9.94 -4.22
CA GLY A 46 7.05 -8.92 -4.58
C GLY A 46 7.63 -7.83 -5.47
N LEU A 47 6.77 -7.16 -6.23
CA LEU A 47 7.07 -5.91 -6.93
C LEU A 47 6.82 -4.74 -5.97
N VAL A 48 7.75 -3.80 -5.88
CA VAL A 48 7.61 -2.59 -5.06
C VAL A 48 7.10 -1.45 -5.92
N PHE A 49 5.87 -1.01 -5.64
CA PHE A 49 5.23 0.12 -6.30
C PHE A 49 5.22 1.33 -5.35
N ARG A 50 5.79 2.47 -5.76
CA ARG A 50 5.88 3.67 -4.90
C ARG A 50 5.02 4.79 -5.45
N LEU A 51 4.20 5.39 -4.59
CA LEU A 51 3.46 6.62 -4.91
C LEU A 51 4.10 7.82 -4.22
N ALA A 52 4.10 8.97 -4.90
CA ALA A 52 4.60 10.22 -4.32
C ALA A 52 3.57 10.90 -3.40
N LYS A 53 2.27 10.78 -3.70
CA LYS A 53 1.17 11.39 -2.96
C LYS A 53 -0.07 10.47 -2.91
N PRO A 54 -0.44 9.92 -1.74
CA PRO A 54 0.32 9.91 -0.49
C PRO A 54 1.66 9.17 -0.66
N LYS A 55 2.69 9.55 0.11
CA LYS A 55 4.02 8.93 0.03
C LYS A 55 3.97 7.52 0.61
N THR A 56 3.76 6.54 -0.23
CA THR A 56 3.46 5.16 0.17
C THR A 56 4.23 4.15 -0.69
N ALA A 57 4.41 2.95 -0.16
CA ALA A 57 4.91 1.80 -0.90
C ALA A 57 3.89 0.67 -0.81
N THR A 58 3.52 0.14 -1.97
CA THR A 58 2.66 -1.03 -2.13
C THR A 58 3.50 -2.18 -2.66
N LEU A 59 3.64 -3.23 -1.86
CA LEU A 59 4.26 -4.49 -2.25
C LEU A 59 3.19 -5.34 -2.94
N ILE A 60 3.41 -5.74 -4.19
CA ILE A 60 2.46 -6.51 -5.00
C ILE A 60 3.02 -7.91 -5.22
N PHE A 61 2.26 -8.94 -4.88
CA PHE A 61 2.64 -10.33 -5.05
C PHE A 61 1.89 -10.97 -6.22
N SER A 62 2.51 -11.96 -6.87
CA SER A 62 1.93 -12.67 -8.02
C SER A 62 0.62 -13.40 -7.70
N SER A 63 0.32 -13.63 -6.41
CA SER A 63 -0.95 -14.18 -5.93
C SER A 63 -2.11 -13.18 -5.93
N GLY A 64 -1.88 -11.91 -6.24
CA GLY A 64 -2.87 -10.84 -6.09
C GLY A 64 -3.02 -10.32 -4.66
N LYS A 65 -2.12 -10.70 -3.76
CA LYS A 65 -1.99 -10.05 -2.46
C LYS A 65 -1.18 -8.77 -2.61
N MET A 66 -1.52 -7.75 -1.85
CA MET A 66 -0.72 -6.54 -1.72
C MET A 66 -0.55 -6.14 -0.26
N VAL A 67 0.52 -5.40 0.04
CA VAL A 67 0.74 -4.77 1.34
C VAL A 67 1.10 -3.31 1.10
N CYS A 68 0.28 -2.39 1.60
CA CYS A 68 0.52 -0.95 1.55
C CYS A 68 1.08 -0.47 2.90
N THR A 69 2.14 0.34 2.86
CA THR A 69 2.75 0.99 4.02
C THR A 69 3.19 2.41 3.70
N GLY A 70 3.40 3.22 4.73
CA GLY A 70 3.86 4.61 4.67
C GLY A 70 2.74 5.65 4.77
N ALA A 71 1.48 5.21 4.81
CA ALA A 71 0.34 6.09 4.99
C ALA A 71 0.27 6.63 6.43
N LYS A 72 -0.17 7.87 6.63
CA LYS A 72 -0.37 8.47 7.96
C LYS A 72 -1.80 8.39 8.47
N SER A 73 -2.69 7.76 7.70
CA SER A 73 -4.06 7.46 8.11
C SER A 73 -4.60 6.25 7.35
N GLU A 74 -5.69 5.68 7.86
CA GLU A 74 -6.44 4.63 7.17
C GLU A 74 -6.93 5.11 5.79
N GLN A 75 -7.47 6.34 5.72
CA GLN A 75 -7.97 6.91 4.47
C GLN A 75 -6.86 7.10 3.44
N GLU A 76 -5.66 7.50 3.86
CA GLU A 76 -4.50 7.57 2.97
C GLU A 76 -4.09 6.20 2.44
N SER A 77 -4.12 5.16 3.28
CA SER A 77 -3.81 3.80 2.86
C SER A 77 -4.81 3.29 1.82
N ILE A 78 -6.11 3.47 2.06
CA ILE A 78 -7.18 3.11 1.12
C ILE A 78 -6.99 3.84 -0.21
N LYS A 79 -6.74 5.15 -0.17
CA LYS A 79 -6.52 5.97 -1.37
C LYS A 79 -5.26 5.53 -2.14
N ALA A 80 -4.18 5.17 -1.46
CA ALA A 80 -2.96 4.67 -2.07
C ALA A 80 -3.23 3.37 -2.84
N VAL A 81 -3.87 2.39 -2.19
CA VAL A 81 -4.24 1.11 -2.80
C VAL A 81 -5.13 1.32 -4.02
N GLN A 82 -6.20 2.11 -3.88
CA GLN A 82 -7.10 2.41 -4.99
C GLN A 82 -6.39 3.12 -6.15
N THR A 83 -5.40 3.96 -5.86
CA THR A 83 -4.60 4.62 -6.90
C THR A 83 -3.74 3.60 -7.65
N VAL A 84 -3.07 2.68 -6.96
CA VAL A 84 -2.30 1.60 -7.59
C VAL A 84 -3.21 0.73 -8.46
N VAL A 85 -4.36 0.27 -7.93
CA VAL A 85 -5.31 -0.55 -8.70
C VAL A 85 -5.77 0.17 -9.96
N LYS A 86 -6.15 1.45 -9.87
CA LYS A 86 -6.56 2.25 -11.03
C LYS A 86 -5.45 2.45 -12.06
N LEU A 87 -4.19 2.55 -11.63
CA LEU A 87 -3.05 2.63 -12.56
C LEU A 87 -2.88 1.31 -13.32
N LEU A 88 -2.96 0.17 -12.63
CA LEU A 88 -2.94 -1.14 -13.27
C LEU A 88 -4.07 -1.28 -14.30
N GLU A 89 -5.31 -0.92 -13.94
CA GLU A 89 -6.44 -0.96 -14.88
C GLU A 89 -6.23 -0.09 -16.12
N LYS A 90 -5.64 1.10 -15.96
CA LYS A 90 -5.33 2.01 -17.09
C LYS A 90 -4.31 1.44 -18.06
N GLU A 91 -3.34 0.67 -17.58
CA GLU A 91 -2.36 -0.03 -18.42
C GLU A 91 -2.91 -1.35 -19.00
N GLY A 92 -4.21 -1.62 -18.84
CA GLY A 92 -4.89 -2.78 -19.43
C GLY A 92 -4.85 -4.04 -18.58
N PHE A 93 -4.39 -3.97 -17.33
CA PHE A 93 -4.49 -5.11 -16.40
C PHE A 93 -5.94 -5.22 -15.91
N LEU A 94 -6.64 -6.26 -16.34
CA LEU A 94 -8.01 -6.53 -15.89
C LEU A 94 -8.01 -6.92 -14.41
N ILE A 95 -8.59 -6.09 -13.55
CA ILE A 95 -8.86 -6.38 -12.14
C ILE A 95 -10.34 -6.77 -12.02
N ARG A 96 -10.62 -8.05 -11.76
CA ARG A 96 -11.97 -8.63 -11.83
C ARG A 96 -12.77 -8.48 -10.54
N HIS A 97 -12.07 -8.33 -9.43
CA HIS A 97 -12.66 -8.28 -8.10
C HIS A 97 -12.31 -6.97 -7.43
N GLU A 98 -13.26 -6.40 -6.71
CA GLU A 98 -12.96 -5.24 -5.89
C GLU A 98 -11.91 -5.59 -4.84
N PRO A 99 -10.90 -4.72 -4.62
CA PRO A 99 -9.87 -4.97 -3.63
C PRO A 99 -10.48 -5.00 -2.22
N ILE A 100 -10.30 -6.12 -1.51
CA ILE A 100 -10.61 -6.22 -0.09
C ILE A 100 -9.41 -5.63 0.67
N ILE A 101 -9.64 -4.56 1.43
CA ILE A 101 -8.59 -3.83 2.16
C ILE A 101 -8.79 -4.04 3.67
N GLU A 102 -7.73 -4.44 4.36
CA GLU A 102 -7.76 -4.65 5.81
C GLU A 102 -6.58 -3.93 6.48
N ILE A 103 -6.85 -3.12 7.49
CA ILE A 103 -5.80 -2.48 8.30
C ILE A 103 -5.17 -3.53 9.21
N GLN A 104 -3.86 -3.69 9.10
CA GLN A 104 -3.09 -4.73 9.80
C GLN A 104 -2.36 -4.17 11.03
N ASN A 105 -1.83 -2.95 10.93
CA ASN A 105 -1.08 -2.34 12.02
C ASN A 105 -1.10 -0.80 11.91
N ILE A 106 -1.01 -0.13 13.06
CA ILE A 106 -0.84 1.33 13.17
C ILE A 106 0.31 1.61 14.13
N VAL A 107 1.28 2.40 13.68
CA VAL A 107 2.38 2.91 14.50
C VAL A 107 2.08 4.35 14.88
N ALA A 108 2.16 4.68 16.16
CA ALA A 108 1.94 6.03 16.68
C ALA A 108 3.03 6.43 17.70
N SER A 109 3.28 7.73 17.81
CA SER A 109 4.18 8.33 18.81
C SER A 109 3.38 9.20 19.78
N ILE A 110 3.94 9.41 20.98
CA ILE A 110 3.39 10.21 22.08
C ILE A 110 4.35 11.35 22.47
#